data_AF-A0AB34K928-F1
#
_entry.id   AF-A0AB34K928-F1
#
_cell.length_a   1.000
_cell.length_b   1.000
_cell.length_c   1.000
_cell.angle_alpha   90.00
_cell.angle_beta   90.00
_cell.angle_gamma   90.00
#
_symmetry.space_group_name_H-M   'P 1'
#
loop_
_entity.id
_entity.type
_entity.pdbx_description
1 polymer ?
#
loop_
_entity_poly.entity_id
_entity_poly.type
_entity_poly.pdbx_seq_one_letter_code
_entity_poly.pdbx_strand_id
1 'polypeptide(L)'
;MATDAVVTTALCASILSVLGALFIILIWLLVRSSRIFFLKLIVYLSVANLLSSISYIMAYIDSTTTQRVECGPNSSATPLYCPPDGVCIAQAMLMLIFENASIFWTIAIAFTLHEHVVAKRPRVERLEPYYHLCCWGLALIIALTLLFTDRLGPADSYSQSWPWCHRRRDNC
;
A
#
# COMPACT_ATOMS: atom_id res chain seq x y z
N MET A 1 16.05 -17.27 9.02
CA MET A 1 17.24 -16.54 8.51
C MET A 1 16.93 -15.70 7.27
N ALA A 2 16.56 -16.26 6.12
CA ALA A 2 16.25 -15.46 4.93
C ALA A 2 14.98 -14.58 5.11
N THR A 3 13.95 -15.12 5.78
CA THR A 3 12.69 -14.42 6.08
C THR A 3 12.89 -13.22 7.00
N ASP A 4 13.78 -13.32 7.98
CA ASP A 4 13.97 -12.29 9.02
C ASP A 4 14.71 -11.08 8.46
N ALA A 5 15.65 -11.31 7.52
CA ALA A 5 16.35 -10.26 6.81
C ALA A 5 15.42 -9.47 5.86
N VAL A 6 14.51 -10.16 5.17
CA VAL A 6 13.51 -9.53 4.28
C VAL A 6 12.57 -8.63 5.09
N VAL A 7 12.05 -9.13 6.21
CA VAL A 7 11.15 -8.37 7.08
C VAL A 7 11.82 -7.14 7.68
N THR A 8 13.06 -7.28 8.16
CA THR A 8 13.84 -6.16 8.71
C THR A 8 14.10 -5.08 7.65
N THR A 9 14.44 -5.49 6.43
CA THR A 9 14.66 -4.56 5.32
C THR A 9 13.38 -3.80 4.96
N ALA A 10 12.25 -4.51 4.89
CA ALA A 10 10.95 -3.90 4.62
C ALA A 10 10.56 -2.88 5.70
N LEU A 11 10.84 -3.16 6.98
CA LEU A 11 10.60 -2.22 8.07
C LEU A 11 11.43 -0.95 7.93
N CYS A 12 12.75 -1.10 7.73
CA CYS A 12 13.65 0.04 7.53
C CYS A 12 13.22 0.90 6.33
N ALA A 13 12.87 0.26 5.22
CA ALA A 13 12.35 0.94 4.03
C ALA A 13 11.04 1.68 4.31
N SER A 14 10.12 1.06 5.07
CA SER A 14 8.84 1.66 5.44
C SER A 14 9.02 2.88 6.33
N ILE A 15 9.91 2.83 7.33
CA ILE A 15 10.22 3.99 8.20
C ILE A 15 10.78 5.14 7.37
N LEU A 16 11.74 4.86 6.49
CA LEU A 16 12.34 5.87 5.63
C LEU A 16 11.31 6.50 4.68
N SER A 17 10.43 5.67 4.10
CA SER A 17 9.33 6.10 3.24
C SER A 17 8.35 7.00 3.99
N VAL A 18 7.96 6.65 5.22
CA VAL A 18 7.10 7.49 6.08
C VAL A 18 7.75 8.85 6.32
N LEU A 19 9.03 8.88 6.71
CA LEU A 19 9.76 10.12 6.96
C LEU A 19 9.82 11.00 5.70
N GLY A 20 10.17 10.42 4.55
CA GLY A 20 10.23 11.13 3.28
C GLY A 20 8.86 11.65 2.83
N ALA A 21 7.81 10.84 2.94
CA ALA A 21 6.46 11.23 2.57
C ALA A 21 5.92 12.35 3.47
N LEU A 22 6.13 12.27 4.79
CA LEU A 22 5.75 13.32 5.72
C LEU A 22 6.51 14.62 5.43
N PHE A 23 7.81 14.55 5.15
CA PHE A 23 8.60 15.72 4.78
C PHE A 23 8.04 16.41 3.53
N ILE A 24 7.71 15.65 2.48
CA ILE A 24 7.11 16.18 1.23
C ILE A 24 5.74 16.81 1.49
N ILE A 25 4.89 16.16 2.29
CA ILE A 25 3.56 16.70 2.61
C ILE A 25 3.71 17.99 3.44
N LEU A 26 4.59 18.00 4.43
CA LEU A 26 4.82 19.16 5.30
C LEU A 26 5.39 20.35 4.52
N ILE A 27 6.39 20.15 3.67
CA ILE A 27 6.96 21.25 2.88
C ILE A 27 5.93 21.85 1.93
N TRP A 28 5.05 21.03 1.36
CA TRP A 28 3.96 21.52 0.50
C TRP A 28 2.91 22.33 1.27
N LEU A 29 2.62 21.95 2.52
CA LEU A 29 1.71 22.70 3.40
C LEU A 29 2.33 24.03 3.86
N LEU A 30 3.61 24.03 4.23
CA LEU A 30 4.33 25.20 4.74
C LEU A 30 4.67 26.20 3.62
N VAL A 31 5.08 25.72 2.44
CA VAL A 31 5.51 26.58 1.33
C VAL A 31 4.37 26.76 0.33
N ARG A 32 3.48 27.70 0.65
CA ARG A 32 2.32 28.04 -0.20
C ARG A 32 2.71 28.62 -1.57
N SER A 33 3.94 29.13 -1.72
CA SER A 33 4.46 29.76 -2.94
C SER A 33 4.79 28.76 -4.06
N SER A 34 5.08 27.49 -3.73
CA SER A 34 5.58 26.47 -4.68
C SER A 34 4.50 25.51 -5.17
N ARG A 35 3.26 25.97 -5.39
CA ARG A 35 2.14 25.11 -5.83
C ARG A 35 2.14 24.88 -7.34
N ILE A 36 3.26 24.39 -7.85
CA ILE A 36 3.37 23.95 -9.25
C ILE A 36 2.53 22.67 -9.39
N PHE A 37 1.84 22.53 -10.52
CA PHE A 37 1.02 21.35 -10.83
C PHE A 37 1.77 20.03 -10.56
N PHE A 38 3.01 19.91 -11.03
CA PHE A 38 3.87 18.74 -10.81
C PHE A 38 4.08 18.40 -9.31
N LEU A 39 4.28 19.40 -8.45
CA LEU A 39 4.45 19.19 -7.01
C LEU A 39 3.18 18.67 -6.35
N LYS A 40 2.00 19.05 -6.86
CA LYS A 40 0.72 18.51 -6.40
C LYS A 40 0.61 17.00 -6.67
N LEU A 41 1.07 16.54 -7.84
CA LEU A 41 1.10 15.11 -8.18
C LEU A 41 2.06 14.33 -7.27
N ILE A 42 3.23 14.91 -6.98
CA ILE A 42 4.19 14.32 -6.03
C ILE A 42 3.56 14.15 -4.64
N VAL A 43 2.76 15.12 -4.17
CA VAL A 43 2.06 14.98 -2.89
C VAL A 43 1.08 13.81 -2.90
N TYR A 44 0.33 13.59 -3.99
CA TYR A 44 -0.56 12.43 -4.10
C TYR A 44 0.22 11.11 -4.09
N LEU A 45 1.36 11.05 -4.78
CA LEU A 45 2.30 9.92 -4.70
C LEU A 45 2.78 9.69 -3.27
N SER A 46 3.17 10.74 -2.54
CA SER A 46 3.60 10.64 -1.15
C SER A 46 2.49 10.16 -0.22
N VAL A 47 1.24 10.56 -0.45
CA VAL A 47 0.09 10.05 0.31
C VAL A 47 -0.10 8.55 0.07
N ALA A 48 0.01 8.09 -1.18
CA ALA A 48 -0.05 6.65 -1.49
C ALA A 48 1.09 5.88 -0.79
N ASN A 49 2.33 6.37 -0.88
CA ASN A 49 3.49 5.75 -0.24
C ASN A 49 3.38 5.71 1.29
N LEU A 50 2.82 6.77 1.90
CA LEU A 50 2.58 6.82 3.35
C LEU A 50 1.59 5.75 3.78
N LEU A 51 0.46 5.63 3.07
CA LEU A 51 -0.59 4.67 3.39
C LEU A 51 -0.14 3.22 3.14
N SER A 52 0.66 2.99 2.09
CA SER A 52 1.31 1.71 1.86
C SER A 52 2.25 1.37 3.02
N SER A 53 3.16 2.29 3.38
CA SER A 53 4.14 2.08 4.47
C SER A 53 3.48 1.86 5.84
N ILE A 54 2.37 2.56 6.14
CA ILE A 54 1.57 2.30 7.35
C ILE A 54 1.02 0.87 7.31
N SER A 55 0.53 0.41 6.16
CA SER A 55 0.04 -0.96 6.00
C SER A 55 1.14 -2.01 6.22
N TYR A 56 2.37 -1.76 5.74
CA TYR A 56 3.55 -2.59 6.03
C TYR A 56 3.92 -2.64 7.51
N ILE A 57 3.89 -1.49 8.19
CA ILE A 57 4.24 -1.38 9.61
C ILE A 57 3.17 -2.05 10.48
N MET A 58 1.88 -1.82 10.19
CA MET A 58 0.78 -2.51 10.85
C MET A 58 0.91 -4.02 10.72
N ALA A 59 1.29 -4.48 9.52
CA ALA A 59 1.66 -5.86 9.31
C ALA A 59 2.78 -6.23 10.29
N TYR A 60 3.99 -5.65 10.19
CA TYR A 60 5.14 -6.00 11.05
C TYR A 60 4.85 -6.10 12.55
N ILE A 61 4.14 -5.11 13.11
CA ILE A 61 3.80 -5.06 14.55
C ILE A 61 2.98 -6.29 14.96
N ASP A 62 2.11 -6.76 14.09
CA ASP A 62 1.33 -7.96 14.33
C ASP A 62 2.25 -9.20 14.47
N SER A 63 3.48 -9.25 13.90
CA SER A 63 4.27 -10.54 13.80
C SER A 63 5.12 -10.69 15.01
N THR A 64 5.63 -9.56 15.45
CA THR A 64 6.43 -9.47 16.64
C THR A 64 5.56 -9.73 17.87
N THR A 65 4.27 -9.44 17.78
CA THR A 65 3.29 -9.68 18.84
C THR A 65 2.68 -11.08 18.74
N THR A 66 2.51 -11.60 17.52
CA THR A 66 1.91 -12.92 17.25
C THR A 66 2.97 -14.01 17.30
N GLN A 67 3.14 -14.63 18.47
CA GLN A 67 3.63 -16.01 18.53
C GLN A 67 2.80 -16.85 17.55
N ARG A 68 3.40 -17.80 16.81
CA ARG A 68 2.71 -18.68 15.84
C ARG A 68 1.56 -19.46 16.50
N VAL A 69 0.44 -18.80 16.73
CA VAL A 69 -0.78 -19.38 17.28
C VAL A 69 -1.48 -19.97 16.08
N GLU A 70 -1.41 -21.29 15.95
CA GLU A 70 -2.17 -22.04 14.98
C GLU A 70 -3.66 -21.82 15.28
N CYS A 71 -4.37 -21.11 14.41
CA CYS A 71 -5.81 -20.90 14.52
C CYS A 71 -6.56 -22.20 14.18
N GLY A 72 -6.49 -23.18 15.08
CA GLY A 72 -7.07 -24.51 14.91
C GLY A 72 -8.20 -24.79 15.90
N PRO A 73 -9.09 -25.75 15.62
CA PRO A 73 -10.12 -26.19 16.57
C PRO A 73 -9.56 -26.73 17.89
N ASN A 74 -8.25 -27.01 17.94
CA ASN A 74 -7.54 -27.58 19.09
C ASN A 74 -6.63 -26.55 19.78
N SER A 75 -6.65 -25.28 19.37
CA SER A 75 -5.80 -24.25 19.96
C SER A 75 -6.43 -23.69 21.23
N SER A 76 -5.69 -23.75 22.34
CA SER A 76 -6.03 -23.14 23.63
C SER A 76 -5.89 -21.61 23.65
N ALA A 77 -5.82 -20.97 22.47
CA ALA A 77 -5.74 -19.53 22.35
C ALA A 77 -7.13 -18.93 22.64
N THR A 78 -7.17 -18.00 23.58
CA THR A 78 -8.36 -17.22 23.88
C THR A 78 -8.82 -16.42 22.64
N PRO A 79 -10.12 -16.16 22.48
CA PRO A 79 -10.70 -15.49 21.29
C PRO A 79 -10.29 -14.02 21.12
N LEU A 80 -9.35 -13.52 21.93
CA LEU A 80 -8.93 -12.12 21.95
C LEU A 80 -7.88 -11.78 20.88
N TYR A 81 -7.26 -12.79 20.24
CA TYR A 81 -6.03 -12.60 19.46
C TYR A 81 -6.10 -13.06 18.00
N CYS A 82 -7.23 -13.63 17.55
CA CYS A 82 -7.46 -13.80 16.11
C CYS A 82 -8.03 -12.49 15.57
N PRO A 83 -7.34 -11.75 14.69
CA PRO A 83 -7.95 -10.61 14.05
C PRO A 83 -9.17 -11.11 13.26
N PRO A 84 -10.29 -10.35 13.27
CA PRO A 84 -11.41 -10.66 12.40
C PRO A 84 -10.91 -10.80 10.96
N ASP A 85 -11.40 -11.80 10.25
CA ASP A 85 -11.15 -12.02 8.82
C ASP A 85 -11.23 -10.72 8.01
N GLY A 86 -12.17 -9.83 8.35
CA GLY A 86 -12.32 -8.50 7.75
C GLY A 86 -11.12 -7.55 7.93
N VAL A 87 -10.41 -7.56 9.07
CA VAL A 87 -9.26 -6.65 9.33
C VAL A 87 -8.05 -7.07 8.50
N CYS A 88 -7.76 -8.37 8.44
CA CYS A 88 -6.69 -8.89 7.59
C CYS A 88 -6.96 -8.60 6.11
N ILE A 89 -8.19 -8.87 5.63
CA ILE A 89 -8.56 -8.60 4.24
C ILE A 89 -8.45 -7.09 3.95
N ALA A 90 -8.95 -6.24 4.85
CA ALA A 90 -8.87 -4.80 4.69
C ALA A 90 -7.41 -4.31 4.61
N GLN A 91 -6.53 -4.79 5.48
CA GLN A 91 -5.11 -4.44 5.44
C GLN A 91 -4.45 -4.87 4.11
N ALA A 92 -4.69 -6.10 3.66
CA ALA A 92 -4.14 -6.60 2.40
C ALA A 92 -4.65 -5.79 1.20
N MET A 93 -5.92 -5.42 1.22
CA MET A 93 -6.52 -4.55 0.21
C MET A 93 -5.92 -3.15 0.21
N LEU A 94 -5.72 -2.53 1.38
CA LEU A 94 -5.13 -1.20 1.48
C LEU A 94 -3.71 -1.20 0.91
N MET A 95 -2.88 -2.15 1.33
CA MET A 95 -1.53 -2.32 0.80
C MET A 95 -1.53 -2.46 -0.72
N LEU A 96 -2.37 -3.34 -1.27
CA LEU A 96 -2.46 -3.58 -2.70
C LEU A 96 -2.93 -2.33 -3.47
N ILE A 97 -3.92 -1.61 -2.96
CA ILE A 97 -4.45 -0.40 -3.58
C ILE A 97 -3.38 0.70 -3.59
N PHE A 98 -2.76 0.97 -2.44
CA PHE A 98 -1.84 2.11 -2.32
C PHE A 98 -0.50 1.87 -3.02
N GLU A 99 -0.01 0.63 -3.04
CA GLU A 99 1.20 0.28 -3.79
C GLU A 99 0.98 0.43 -5.31
N ASN A 100 -0.14 -0.09 -5.83
CA ASN A 100 -0.46 0.09 -7.25
C ASN A 100 -0.74 1.55 -7.61
N ALA A 101 -1.43 2.29 -6.73
CA ALA A 101 -1.67 3.71 -6.92
C ALA A 101 -0.35 4.48 -7.01
N SER A 102 0.66 4.14 -6.20
CA SER A 102 2.00 4.75 -6.26
C SER A 102 2.67 4.58 -7.62
N ILE A 103 2.59 3.38 -8.20
CA ILE A 103 3.11 3.10 -9.55
C ILE A 103 2.39 3.97 -10.58
N PHE A 104 1.06 4.03 -10.54
CA PHE A 104 0.28 4.85 -11.49
C PHE A 104 0.56 6.34 -11.34
N TRP A 105 0.70 6.85 -10.11
CA TRP A 105 1.09 8.23 -9.86
C TRP A 105 2.48 8.54 -10.40
N THR A 106 3.43 7.61 -10.28
CA THR A 106 4.78 7.75 -10.86
C THR A 106 4.72 7.88 -12.38
N ILE A 107 3.90 7.07 -13.05
CA ILE A 107 3.67 7.16 -14.50
C ILE A 107 3.03 8.49 -14.87
N ALA A 108 2.01 8.94 -14.12
CA ALA A 108 1.34 10.22 -14.36
C ALA A 108 2.28 11.43 -14.19
N ILE A 109 3.19 11.36 -13.21
CA ILE A 109 4.24 12.36 -12.98
C ILE A 109 5.21 12.39 -14.18
N ALA A 110 5.69 11.23 -14.63
CA ALA A 110 6.58 11.14 -15.79
C ALA A 110 5.94 11.68 -17.07
N PHE A 111 4.68 11.32 -17.33
CA PHE A 111 3.92 11.84 -18.47
C PHE A 111 3.71 13.35 -18.38
N THR A 112 3.34 13.86 -17.20
CA THR A 112 3.17 15.31 -16.98
C THR A 112 4.48 16.06 -17.20
N LEU A 113 5.61 15.51 -16.73
CA LEU A 113 6.93 16.09 -16.94
C LEU A 113 7.28 16.16 -18.43
N HIS A 114 7.04 15.08 -19.18
CA HIS A 114 7.23 15.05 -20.63
C HIS A 114 6.40 16.12 -21.35
N GLU A 115 5.09 16.17 -21.06
CA GLU A 115 4.18 17.11 -21.73
C GLU A 115 4.54 18.57 -21.42
N HIS A 116 5.00 18.84 -20.20
CA HIS A 116 5.35 20.20 -19.77
C HIS A 116 6.73 20.65 -20.27
N VAL A 117 7.76 19.79 -20.15
CA VAL A 117 9.15 20.14 -20.45
C VAL A 117 9.49 19.94 -21.93
N VAL A 118 9.09 18.80 -22.49
CA VAL A 118 9.45 18.42 -23.87
C VAL A 118 8.41 18.94 -24.86
N ALA A 119 7.14 18.60 -24.65
CA ALA A 119 6.07 18.98 -25.58
C ALA A 119 5.54 20.41 -25.37
N LYS A 120 5.98 21.09 -24.30
CA LYS A 120 5.63 22.49 -23.94
C LYS A 120 4.12 22.76 -23.94
N ARG A 121 3.29 21.79 -23.53
CA ARG A 121 1.83 21.92 -23.53
C ARG A 121 1.36 22.76 -22.33
N PRO A 122 0.67 23.91 -22.53
CA PRO A 122 0.36 24.86 -21.47
C PRO A 122 -0.87 24.52 -20.62
N ARG A 123 -1.50 23.34 -20.78
CA ARG A 123 -2.78 22.98 -20.09
C ARG A 123 -2.83 21.54 -19.59
N VAL A 124 -1.73 21.03 -19.04
CA VAL A 124 -1.69 19.70 -18.41
C VAL A 124 -2.57 19.61 -17.15
N GLU A 125 -2.88 20.74 -16.51
CA GLU A 125 -3.70 20.83 -15.30
C GLU A 125 -5.14 20.33 -15.50
N ARG A 126 -5.69 20.43 -16.72
CA ARG A 126 -7.05 19.94 -17.01
C ARG A 126 -7.14 18.41 -16.98
N LEU A 127 -6.00 17.71 -17.06
CA LEU A 127 -5.92 16.26 -17.00
C LEU A 127 -5.96 15.72 -15.56
N GLU A 128 -5.82 16.59 -14.55
CA GLU A 128 -5.80 16.20 -13.14
C GLU A 128 -6.94 15.27 -12.70
N PRO A 129 -8.24 15.56 -12.97
CA PRO A 129 -9.31 14.66 -12.57
C PRO A 129 -9.21 13.28 -13.26
N TYR A 130 -8.69 13.22 -14.48
CA TYR A 130 -8.45 11.96 -15.18
C TYR A 130 -7.31 11.19 -14.52
N TYR A 131 -6.25 11.85 -14.05
CA TYR A 131 -5.21 11.18 -13.27
C TYR A 131 -5.75 10.60 -11.97
N HIS A 132 -6.62 11.32 -11.26
CA HIS A 132 -7.26 10.76 -10.06
C HIS A 132 -8.11 9.53 -10.37
N LEU A 133 -8.94 9.60 -11.41
CA LEU A 133 -9.77 8.47 -11.82
C LEU A 133 -8.92 7.27 -12.24
N CYS A 134 -7.85 7.49 -13.00
CA CYS A 134 -6.95 6.42 -13.45
C CYS A 134 -6.11 5.86 -12.29
N CYS A 135 -5.41 6.68 -11.52
CA CYS A 135 -4.46 6.20 -10.52
C CYS A 135 -5.16 5.54 -9.33
N TRP A 136 -6.24 6.13 -8.83
CA TRP A 136 -7.00 5.55 -7.72
C TRP A 136 -7.97 4.47 -8.19
N GLY A 137 -8.67 4.72 -9.29
CA GLY A 137 -9.68 3.79 -9.81
C GLY A 137 -9.07 2.50 -10.34
N LEU A 138 -7.99 2.57 -11.14
CA LEU A 138 -7.34 1.37 -11.66
C LEU A 138 -6.73 0.52 -10.54
N ALA A 139 -6.10 1.16 -9.55
CA ALA A 139 -5.58 0.47 -8.37
C ALA A 139 -6.69 -0.22 -7.57
N LEU A 140 -7.85 0.44 -7.40
CA LEU A 140 -9.01 -0.15 -6.75
C LEU A 140 -9.56 -1.33 -7.54
N ILE A 141 -9.68 -1.22 -8.87
CA ILE A 141 -10.17 -2.30 -9.74
C ILE A 141 -9.26 -3.52 -9.63
N ILE A 142 -7.93 -3.34 -9.66
CA ILE A 142 -6.97 -4.44 -9.49
C ILE A 142 -7.13 -5.12 -8.14
N ALA A 143 -7.37 -4.36 -7.08
CA ALA A 143 -7.60 -4.95 -5.76
C ALA A 143 -8.92 -5.71 -5.68
N LEU A 144 -9.99 -5.15 -6.24
CA LEU A 144 -11.30 -5.79 -6.29
C LEU A 144 -11.29 -7.08 -7.11
N THR A 145 -10.61 -7.13 -8.26
CA THR A 145 -10.50 -8.37 -9.05
C THR A 145 -9.81 -9.48 -8.25
N LEU A 146 -8.76 -9.15 -7.51
CA LEU A 146 -8.09 -10.11 -6.64
C LEU A 146 -8.99 -10.57 -5.48
N LEU A 147 -9.84 -9.67 -4.95
CA LEU A 147 -10.83 -10.01 -3.93
C LEU A 147 -11.90 -10.97 -4.46
N PHE A 148 -12.49 -10.67 -5.61
CA PHE A 148 -13.55 -11.49 -6.21
C PHE A 148 -13.06 -12.82 -6.77
N THR A 149 -11.77 -12.95 -7.05
CA THR A 149 -11.18 -14.23 -7.53
C THR A 149 -10.72 -15.12 -6.39
N ASP A 150 -10.93 -14.72 -5.13
CA ASP A 150 -10.43 -15.37 -3.91
C ASP A 150 -8.92 -15.65 -3.96
N ARG A 151 -8.19 -14.89 -4.78
CA ARG A 151 -6.73 -14.95 -4.91
C ARG A 151 -6.01 -14.16 -3.84
N LEU A 152 -6.74 -13.45 -2.98
CA LEU A 152 -6.26 -13.02 -1.66
C LEU A 152 -6.15 -14.20 -0.66
N GLY A 153 -6.25 -15.44 -1.14
CA GLY A 153 -6.22 -16.67 -0.37
C GLY A 153 -4.91 -16.94 0.41
N PRO A 154 -4.98 -17.86 1.38
CA PRO A 154 -3.97 -18.03 2.41
C PRO A 154 -2.61 -18.39 1.81
N ALA A 155 -1.55 -17.79 2.34
CA ALA A 155 -0.18 -18.28 2.12
C ALA A 155 -0.14 -19.76 2.48
N ASP A 156 -0.01 -20.63 1.46
CA ASP A 156 0.48 -21.97 1.71
C ASP A 156 1.95 -21.85 2.14
N SER A 157 2.49 -22.87 2.80
CA SER A 157 3.83 -22.82 3.40
C SER A 157 4.99 -22.58 2.39
N TYR A 158 4.67 -22.49 1.09
CA TYR A 158 5.61 -22.28 -0.01
C TYR A 158 5.38 -20.98 -0.80
N SER A 159 4.15 -20.46 -0.90
CA SER A 159 3.86 -19.14 -1.48
C SER A 159 3.75 -18.12 -0.34
N GLN A 160 4.79 -17.31 -0.24
CA GLN A 160 4.92 -16.24 0.76
C GLN A 160 3.98 -15.07 0.45
N SER A 161 2.66 -15.30 0.40
CA SER A 161 1.68 -14.22 0.41
C SER A 161 1.54 -13.70 1.84
N TRP A 162 2.54 -12.92 2.28
CA TRP A 162 2.54 -12.02 3.43
C TRP A 162 2.22 -12.67 4.81
N PRO A 163 3.08 -12.51 5.83
CA PRO A 163 3.02 -13.26 7.10
C PRO A 163 1.72 -13.25 7.94
N TRP A 164 0.65 -12.60 7.49
CA TRP A 164 -0.40 -11.98 8.31
C TRP A 164 -1.80 -12.51 8.03
N CYS A 165 -2.05 -12.91 6.79
CA CYS A 165 -3.40 -13.24 6.34
C CYS A 165 -3.55 -14.74 6.17
N HIS A 166 -3.70 -15.43 7.29
CA HIS A 166 -4.06 -16.84 7.30
C HIS A 166 -5.58 -16.99 7.29
N ARG A 167 -6.18 -16.95 6.10
CA ARG A 167 -7.60 -17.26 5.92
C ARG A 167 -7.83 -18.75 6.13
N ARG A 168 -8.69 -19.11 7.09
CA ARG A 168 -9.15 -20.48 7.33
C ARG A 168 -9.80 -21.02 6.06
N ARG A 169 -9.28 -22.12 5.51
CA ARG A 169 -9.94 -22.86 4.43
C ARG A 169 -10.96 -23.78 5.09
N ASP A 170 -12.12 -23.25 5.45
CA ASP A 170 -13.24 -24.07 5.90
C ASP A 170 -13.84 -24.77 4.67
N ASN A 171 -13.29 -25.95 4.35
CA ASN A 171 -13.96 -27.09 3.68
C ASN A 171 -12.90 -28.07 3.12
N CYS A 172 -12.65 -29.14 3.86
CA CYS A 172 -12.50 -30.53 3.42
C CYS A 172 -12.65 -31.43 4.64
#